data_AF-A0A3C1KZC2-F1
#
_entry.id   AF-A0A3C1KZC2-F1
#
_cell.length_a   1.000
_cell.length_b   1.000
_cell.length_c   1.000
_cell.angle_alpha   90.00
_cell.angle_beta   90.00
_cell.angle_gamma   90.00
#
_symmetry.space_group_name_H-M   'P 1'
#
loop_
_entity.id
_entity.type
_entity.pdbx_description
1 polymer ?
#
loop_
_entity_poly.entity_id
_entity_poly.type
_entity_poly.pdbx_seq_one_letter_code
_entity_poly.pdbx_strand_id
1 'polypeptide(L)'
;MALWSWRGEPGDRDEEFGGHGWIRAKDWISYQRRTFVSPAFPGYISGHSTFSRAAAEVLTKLTGSPYFPGGSSELTFDLGFLVFESGPSASVTLRWATFFDAADQAGVSRLWGGIHVAADDFDGRIIGSKIGLKAIALAQSYFEGTAAPKP
;
A
#
# COMPACT_ATOMS: atom_id res chain seq x y z
N MET A 1 24.31 16.15 7.37
CA MET A 1 22.89 16.31 7.00
C MET A 1 22.02 15.72 8.10
N ALA A 2 20.94 16.41 8.49
CA ALA A 2 19.96 15.96 9.46
C ALA A 2 18.56 15.94 8.80
N LEU A 3 17.69 15.05 9.27
CA LEU A 3 16.33 14.84 8.78
C LEU A 3 15.35 14.93 9.96
N TRP A 4 14.16 15.47 9.74
CA TRP A 4 13.06 15.39 10.70
C TRP A 4 12.18 14.19 10.34
N SER A 5 12.20 13.13 11.15
CA SER A 5 11.58 11.83 10.83
C SER A 5 11.22 11.06 12.11
N TRP A 6 10.50 9.95 11.96
CA TRP A 6 10.48 8.90 12.98
C TRP A 6 11.91 8.52 13.36
N ARG A 7 12.18 8.41 14.67
CA ARG A 7 13.53 8.18 15.20
C ARG A 7 13.97 6.72 15.15
N GLY A 8 13.10 5.83 14.69
CA GLY A 8 13.36 4.40 14.62
C GLY A 8 12.62 3.62 15.71
N GLU A 9 12.63 2.31 15.56
CA GLU A 9 12.06 1.36 16.50
C GLU A 9 12.74 1.50 17.88
N PRO A 10 11.96 1.66 18.97
CA PRO A 10 12.48 1.83 20.32
C PRO A 10 13.12 0.54 20.86
N GLY A 11 13.71 0.64 22.05
CA GLY A 11 14.35 -0.50 22.70
C GLY A 11 13.32 -1.51 23.20
N ASP A 12 12.29 -1.01 23.87
CA ASP A 12 11.13 -1.79 24.32
C ASP A 12 9.91 -1.43 23.46
N ARG A 13 9.45 -2.36 22.63
CA ARG A 13 8.37 -2.11 21.66
C ARG A 13 6.98 -2.23 22.28
N ASP A 14 6.87 -2.82 23.46
CA ASP A 14 5.60 -3.02 24.12
C ASP A 14 5.23 -1.75 24.92
N GLU A 15 6.24 -1.10 25.50
CA GLU A 15 6.07 0.05 26.40
C GLU A 15 6.48 1.41 25.80
N GLU A 16 7.34 1.44 24.78
CA GLU A 16 7.86 2.69 24.21
C GLU A 16 7.41 2.92 22.76
N PHE A 17 7.42 4.19 22.34
CA PHE A 17 7.27 4.58 20.93
C PHE A 17 8.40 5.49 20.48
N GLY A 18 8.85 5.34 19.23
CA GLY A 18 10.03 6.03 18.70
C GLY A 18 9.81 7.55 18.59
N GLY A 19 8.61 7.97 18.21
CA GLY A 19 8.25 9.37 18.02
C GLY A 19 9.07 10.07 16.91
N HIS A 20 8.85 11.37 16.73
CA HIS A 20 9.50 12.17 15.68
C HIS A 20 10.58 13.09 16.26
N GLY A 21 11.65 13.32 15.49
CA GLY A 21 12.71 14.24 15.85
C GLY A 21 13.80 14.37 14.80
N TRP A 22 14.82 15.18 15.09
CA TRP A 22 16.00 15.31 14.24
C TRP A 22 16.90 14.07 14.35
N ILE A 23 17.22 13.45 13.22
CA ILE A 23 18.12 12.30 13.10
C ILE A 23 19.22 12.59 12.08
N ARG A 24 20.43 12.06 12.30
CA ARG A 24 21.50 12.13 11.28
C ARG A 24 21.08 11.29 10.09
N ALA A 25 21.26 11.80 8.87
CA ALA A 25 20.83 11.08 7.66
C ALA A 25 21.43 9.66 7.55
N LYS A 26 22.65 9.46 8.04
CA LYS A 26 23.33 8.15 8.05
C LYS A 26 22.76 7.12 9.05
N ASP A 27 21.98 7.58 10.02
CA ASP A 27 21.34 6.71 11.03
C ASP A 27 19.85 6.50 10.74
N TRP A 28 19.32 7.16 9.71
CA TRP A 28 17.91 7.06 9.35
C TRP A 28 17.55 5.65 8.87
N ILE A 29 16.38 5.18 9.31
CA ILE A 29 15.78 3.92 8.89
C ILE A 29 14.32 4.16 8.49
N SER A 30 13.79 3.30 7.62
CA SER A 30 12.37 3.30 7.23
C SER A 30 11.46 3.00 8.43
N TYR A 31 10.20 3.43 8.37
CA TYR A 31 9.17 3.16 9.39
C TYR A 31 8.73 1.68 9.35
N GLN A 32 9.62 0.82 9.83
CA GLN A 32 9.54 -0.63 9.85
C GLN A 32 10.36 -1.17 11.03
N ARG A 33 10.22 -2.46 11.34
CA ARG A 33 11.12 -3.14 12.28
C ARG A 33 12.58 -2.96 11.84
N ARG A 34 13.54 -2.86 12.76
CA ARG A 34 14.98 -2.82 12.44
C ARG A 34 15.47 -4.04 11.65
N THR A 35 14.78 -5.16 11.81
CA THR A 35 15.06 -6.41 11.08
C THR A 35 14.42 -6.48 9.70
N PHE A 36 13.58 -5.51 9.34
CA PHE A 36 12.97 -5.46 8.03
C PHE A 36 14.03 -5.00 7.01
N VAL A 37 14.50 -5.94 6.20
CA VAL A 37 15.34 -5.63 5.05
C VAL A 37 14.46 -5.21 3.89
N SER A 38 14.80 -4.09 3.24
CA SER A 38 14.19 -3.74 1.97
C SER A 38 14.32 -4.94 1.01
N PRO A 39 13.23 -5.38 0.36
CA PRO A 39 13.28 -6.54 -0.53
C PRO A 39 14.37 -6.41 -1.59
N ALA A 40 14.95 -7.54 -2.01
CA ALA A 40 16.08 -7.60 -2.93
C ALA A 40 15.68 -7.37 -4.41
N PHE A 41 14.99 -6.28 -4.68
CA PHE A 41 14.63 -5.81 -6.03
C PHE A 41 14.67 -4.28 -6.11
N PRO A 42 14.77 -3.68 -7.32
CA PRO A 42 14.77 -2.23 -7.48
C PRO A 42 13.52 -1.55 -6.93
N GLY A 43 13.66 -0.37 -6.31
CA GLY A 43 12.54 0.38 -5.74
C GLY A 43 11.57 0.98 -6.77
N TYR A 44 12.00 1.19 -8.02
CA TYR A 44 11.14 1.71 -9.08
C TYR A 44 10.73 0.59 -10.05
N ILE A 45 9.45 0.36 -10.35
CA ILE A 45 8.22 0.98 -9.82
C ILE A 45 7.68 0.26 -8.57
N SER A 46 6.79 0.90 -7.80
CA SER A 46 6.18 0.25 -6.64
C SER A 46 5.22 -0.88 -7.04
N GLY A 47 5.54 -2.10 -6.60
CA GLY A 47 4.67 -3.27 -6.78
C GLY A 47 3.32 -3.11 -6.08
N HIS A 48 3.29 -2.57 -4.85
CA HIS A 48 2.04 -2.41 -4.10
C HIS A 48 1.09 -1.46 -4.83
N SER A 49 1.59 -0.31 -5.28
CA SER A 49 0.82 0.65 -6.08
C SER A 49 0.31 0.03 -7.38
N THR A 50 1.15 -0.77 -8.06
CA THR A 50 0.80 -1.43 -9.32
C THR A 50 -0.29 -2.49 -9.14
N PHE A 51 -0.10 -3.44 -8.22
CA PHE A 51 -1.04 -4.53 -8.00
C PHE A 51 -2.36 -4.04 -7.44
N SER A 52 -2.34 -3.14 -6.45
CA SER A 52 -3.57 -2.63 -5.85
C SER A 52 -4.39 -1.82 -6.86
N ARG A 53 -3.75 -0.98 -7.70
CA ARG A 53 -4.49 -0.27 -8.76
C ARG A 53 -5.04 -1.23 -9.82
N ALA A 54 -4.27 -2.25 -10.22
CA ALA A 54 -4.76 -3.26 -11.16
C ALA A 54 -5.98 -4.00 -10.60
N ALA A 55 -5.95 -4.38 -9.32
CA ALA A 55 -7.07 -5.02 -8.65
C ALA A 55 -8.31 -4.09 -8.59
N ALA A 56 -8.13 -2.80 -8.31
CA ALA A 56 -9.23 -1.85 -8.30
C ALA A 56 -9.94 -1.73 -9.66
N GLU A 57 -9.19 -1.70 -10.77
CA GLU A 57 -9.78 -1.71 -12.12
C GLU A 57 -10.56 -3.00 -12.39
N VAL A 58 -9.98 -4.15 -12.05
CA VAL A 58 -10.61 -5.46 -12.24
C VAL A 58 -11.91 -5.55 -11.44
N LEU A 59 -11.88 -5.20 -10.15
CA LEU A 59 -13.05 -5.22 -9.28
C LEU A 59 -14.13 -4.27 -9.79
N THR A 60 -13.76 -3.05 -10.17
CA THR A 60 -14.69 -2.06 -10.74
C THR A 60 -15.41 -2.60 -11.98
N LYS A 61 -14.67 -3.27 -12.88
CA LYS A 61 -15.25 -3.86 -14.10
C LYS A 61 -16.10 -5.09 -13.81
N LEU A 62 -15.72 -5.92 -12.84
CA LEU A 62 -16.48 -7.10 -12.45
C LEU A 62 -17.80 -6.76 -11.74
N THR A 63 -17.79 -5.75 -10.87
CA THR A 63 -18.99 -5.34 -10.11
C THR A 63 -19.85 -4.32 -10.87
N GLY A 64 -19.31 -3.72 -11.95
CA GLY A 64 -19.94 -2.62 -12.66
C GLY A 64 -19.94 -1.29 -11.91
N SER A 65 -19.24 -1.19 -10.78
CA SER A 65 -19.20 -0.01 -9.91
C SER A 65 -17.83 0.15 -9.26
N PRO A 66 -17.28 1.38 -9.16
CA PRO A 66 -16.03 1.60 -8.44
C PRO A 66 -16.18 1.50 -6.91
N TYR A 67 -17.43 1.54 -6.41
CA TYR A 67 -17.73 1.54 -4.99
C TYR A 67 -17.72 0.12 -4.42
N PHE A 68 -17.31 0.01 -3.16
CA PHE A 68 -17.53 -1.22 -2.40
C PHE A 68 -19.03 -1.52 -2.29
N PRO A 69 -19.45 -2.80 -2.29
CA PRO A 69 -20.83 -3.17 -2.00
C PRO A 69 -21.29 -2.55 -0.68
N GLY A 70 -22.47 -1.91 -0.68
CA GLY A 70 -22.97 -1.17 0.48
C GLY A 70 -22.44 0.28 0.63
N GLY A 71 -21.58 0.74 -0.29
CA GLY A 71 -21.12 2.13 -0.38
C GLY A 71 -19.80 2.42 0.34
N SER A 72 -19.38 1.58 1.29
CA SER A 72 -18.07 1.68 1.95
C SER A 72 -17.58 0.33 2.46
N SER A 73 -16.26 0.21 2.60
CA SER A 73 -15.59 -0.85 3.32
C SER A 73 -14.79 -0.27 4.48
N GLU A 74 -14.72 -1.00 5.59
CA GLU A 74 -14.08 -0.57 6.83
C GLU A 74 -13.22 -1.68 7.41
N LEU A 75 -12.11 -1.30 8.04
CA LEU A 75 -11.27 -2.19 8.83
C LEU A 75 -10.82 -1.49 10.11
N THR A 76 -11.11 -2.10 11.25
CA THR A 76 -10.72 -1.60 12.57
C THR A 76 -9.50 -2.33 13.08
N PHE A 77 -8.53 -1.56 13.58
CA PHE A 77 -7.34 -2.02 14.28
C PHE A 77 -7.45 -1.62 15.74
N ASP A 78 -7.23 -2.57 16.64
CA ASP A 78 -7.29 -2.31 18.08
C ASP A 78 -6.09 -1.50 18.57
N LEU A 79 -6.20 -0.99 19.81
CA LEU A 79 -5.05 -0.42 20.50
C LEU A 79 -3.89 -1.43 20.57
N GLY A 80 -2.66 -0.96 20.49
CA GLY A 80 -1.48 -1.83 20.59
C GLY A 80 -1.27 -2.76 19.37
N PHE A 81 -1.97 -2.55 18.26
CA PHE A 81 -1.82 -3.38 17.06
C PHE A 81 -0.43 -3.28 16.38
N LEU A 82 0.33 -2.21 16.63
CA LEU A 82 1.65 -2.05 16.02
C LEU A 82 2.63 -3.07 16.58
N VAL A 83 3.52 -3.55 15.71
CA VAL A 83 4.45 -4.64 16.03
C VAL A 83 5.90 -4.19 16.17
N PHE A 84 6.15 -2.89 16.03
CA PHE A 84 7.47 -2.25 15.98
C PHE A 84 7.57 -1.05 16.91
N GLU A 85 6.50 -0.70 17.63
CA GLU A 85 6.47 0.26 18.73
C GLU A 85 5.11 0.20 19.42
N SER A 86 5.02 0.76 20.63
CA SER A 86 3.79 0.84 21.39
C SER A 86 2.80 1.76 20.69
N GLY A 87 1.63 1.23 20.37
CA GLY A 87 0.55 1.97 19.71
C GLY A 87 -0.28 1.11 18.77
N PRO A 88 -1.35 1.67 18.17
CA PRO A 88 -1.88 3.00 18.45
C PRO A 88 -2.47 3.12 19.87
N SER A 89 -2.57 4.34 20.40
CA SER A 89 -3.10 4.60 21.75
C SER A 89 -4.63 4.52 21.85
N ALA A 90 -5.30 4.31 20.72
CA ALA A 90 -6.74 4.09 20.60
C ALA A 90 -6.99 3.24 19.35
N SER A 91 -8.12 2.55 19.29
CA SER A 91 -8.51 1.83 18.07
C SER A 91 -8.63 2.78 16.89
N VAL A 92 -8.18 2.33 15.72
CA VAL A 92 -8.21 3.10 14.47
C VAL A 92 -9.05 2.35 13.45
N THR A 93 -10.09 3.00 12.92
CA THR A 93 -10.87 2.47 11.81
C THR A 93 -10.48 3.16 10.51
N LEU A 94 -9.99 2.38 9.55
CA LEU A 94 -9.81 2.83 8.18
C LEU A 94 -11.09 2.58 7.38
N ARG A 95 -11.44 3.51 6.50
CA ARG A 95 -12.66 3.46 5.68
C ARG A 95 -12.37 3.91 4.25
N TRP A 96 -12.98 3.22 3.29
CA TRP A 96 -12.86 3.50 1.86
C TRP A 96 -14.22 3.42 1.19
N ALA A 97 -14.54 4.37 0.31
CA ALA A 97 -15.79 4.32 -0.46
C ALA A 97 -15.61 3.47 -1.72
N THR A 98 -14.47 3.63 -2.39
CA THR A 98 -14.16 2.96 -3.66
C THR A 98 -12.97 2.01 -3.54
N PHE A 99 -12.89 1.04 -4.45
CA PHE A 99 -11.70 0.19 -4.59
C PHE A 99 -10.44 1.03 -4.87
N PHE A 100 -10.61 2.19 -5.52
CA PHE A 100 -9.51 3.11 -5.82
C PHE A 100 -8.99 3.83 -4.57
N ASP A 101 -9.84 4.18 -3.60
CA ASP A 101 -9.41 4.75 -2.32
C ASP A 101 -8.52 3.77 -1.55
N ALA A 102 -8.95 2.50 -1.49
CA ALA A 102 -8.18 1.44 -0.84
C ALA A 102 -6.84 1.18 -1.56
N ALA A 103 -6.87 1.15 -2.90
CA ALA A 103 -5.67 0.98 -3.69
C ALA A 103 -4.68 2.16 -3.54
N ASP A 104 -5.19 3.38 -3.49
CA ASP A 104 -4.39 4.58 -3.29
C ASP A 104 -3.77 4.59 -1.90
N GLN A 105 -4.51 4.26 -0.85
CA GLN A 105 -3.95 4.18 0.49
C GLN A 105 -2.89 3.07 0.61
N ALA A 106 -3.07 1.93 -0.08
CA ALA A 106 -2.05 0.88 -0.14
C ALA A 106 -0.74 1.41 -0.74
N GLY A 107 -0.80 2.19 -1.83
CA GLY A 107 0.37 2.85 -2.43
C GLY A 107 1.00 3.92 -1.50
N VAL A 108 0.19 4.87 -1.01
CA VAL A 108 0.65 5.94 -0.11
C VAL A 108 1.31 5.37 1.15
N SER A 109 0.80 4.25 1.68
CA SER A 109 1.39 3.63 2.87
C SER A 109 2.86 3.26 2.71
N ARG A 110 3.35 3.07 1.48
CA ARG A 110 4.76 2.79 1.21
C ARG A 110 5.65 4.03 1.34
N LEU A 111 5.09 5.21 1.05
CA LEU A 111 5.73 6.50 1.29
C LEU A 111 5.81 6.77 2.79
N TRP A 112 4.70 6.58 3.52
CA TRP A 112 4.69 6.68 4.99
C TRP A 112 5.64 5.67 5.65
N GLY A 113 5.71 4.46 5.09
CA GLY A 113 6.65 3.42 5.48
C GLY A 113 8.11 3.76 5.20
N GLY A 114 8.41 4.78 4.40
CA GLY A 114 9.77 5.15 4.00
C GLY A 114 10.46 4.15 3.08
N ILE A 115 9.69 3.38 2.29
CA ILE A 115 10.23 2.32 1.41
C ILE A 115 9.97 2.55 -0.09
N HIS A 116 9.27 3.64 -0.43
CA HIS A 116 9.11 4.14 -1.80
C HIS A 116 9.06 5.67 -1.81
N VAL A 117 9.43 6.28 -2.93
CA VAL A 117 9.21 7.71 -3.18
C VAL A 117 7.95 7.92 -4.03
N ALA A 118 7.46 9.16 -4.11
CA ALA A 118 6.22 9.48 -4.83
C ALA A 118 6.23 9.08 -6.31
N ALA A 119 7.39 9.14 -6.97
CA ALA A 119 7.53 8.71 -8.36
C ALA A 119 7.23 7.21 -8.53
N ASP A 120 7.79 6.36 -7.66
CA ASP A 120 7.57 4.90 -7.69
C ASP A 120 6.08 4.54 -7.56
N ASP A 121 5.37 5.29 -6.72
CA ASP A 121 3.94 5.10 -6.47
C ASP A 121 3.09 5.58 -7.65
N PHE A 122 3.30 6.82 -8.12
CA PHE A 122 2.49 7.40 -9.20
C PHE A 122 2.61 6.61 -10.50
N ASP A 123 3.83 6.31 -10.93
CA ASP A 123 4.07 5.53 -12.14
C ASP A 123 3.58 4.09 -11.98
N GLY A 124 3.72 3.53 -10.76
CA GLY A 124 3.14 2.24 -10.39
C GLY A 124 1.62 2.20 -10.58
N ARG A 125 0.89 3.23 -10.11
CA ARG A 125 -0.57 3.32 -10.31
C ARG A 125 -0.93 3.45 -11.78
N ILE A 126 -0.23 4.29 -12.56
CA ILE A 126 -0.49 4.44 -14.00
C ILE A 126 -0.36 3.09 -14.73
N ILE A 127 0.71 2.35 -14.45
CA ILE A 127 0.96 1.05 -15.05
C ILE A 127 -0.06 0.02 -14.55
N GLY A 128 -0.36 0.02 -13.24
CA GLY A 128 -1.37 -0.84 -12.63
C GLY A 128 -2.74 -0.70 -13.28
N SER A 129 -3.19 0.54 -13.55
CA SER A 129 -4.46 0.78 -14.24
C SER A 129 -4.50 0.13 -15.62
N LYS A 130 -3.45 0.32 -16.42
CA LYS A 130 -3.32 -0.29 -17.75
C LYS A 130 -3.29 -1.82 -17.68
N ILE A 131 -2.60 -2.39 -16.69
CA ILE A 131 -2.53 -3.84 -16.48
C ILE A 131 -3.90 -4.39 -16.10
N GLY A 132 -4.58 -3.79 -15.12
CA GLY A 132 -5.89 -4.23 -14.65
C GLY A 132 -6.93 -4.25 -15.76
N LEU A 133 -7.00 -3.18 -16.56
CA LEU A 133 -7.90 -3.09 -17.71
C LEU A 133 -7.61 -4.16 -18.78
N LYS A 134 -6.33 -4.42 -19.08
CA LYS A 134 -5.94 -5.51 -20.00
C LYS A 134 -6.28 -6.89 -19.44
N ALA A 135 -6.06 -7.10 -18.14
CA ALA A 135 -6.30 -8.38 -17.48
C ALA A 135 -7.79 -8.74 -17.47
N ILE A 136 -8.66 -7.80 -17.11
CA ILE A 136 -10.11 -8.06 -17.12
C ILE A 136 -10.66 -8.24 -18.53
N ALA A 137 -10.19 -7.45 -19.52
CA ALA A 137 -10.59 -7.63 -20.91
C ALA A 137 -10.19 -9.02 -21.45
N LEU A 138 -8.99 -9.48 -21.10
CA LEU A 138 -8.55 -10.84 -21.45
C LEU A 138 -9.43 -11.90 -20.77
N ALA A 139 -9.69 -11.76 -19.47
CA ALA A 139 -10.56 -12.68 -18.74
C ALA A 139 -11.98 -12.74 -19.34
N GLN A 140 -12.56 -11.60 -19.70
CA GLN A 140 -13.85 -11.51 -20.36
C GLN A 140 -13.88 -12.29 -21.68
N SER A 141 -12.84 -12.19 -22.51
CA SER A 141 -12.78 -12.96 -23.75
C SER A 141 -12.83 -14.48 -23.54
N TYR A 142 -12.28 -14.97 -22.42
CA TYR A 142 -12.40 -16.38 -22.06
C TYR A 142 -13.81 -16.74 -21.58
N PHE A 143 -14.44 -15.88 -20.76
CA PHE A 143 -15.81 -16.13 -20.29
C PHE A 143 -16.85 -16.08 -21.42
N GLU A 144 -16.63 -15.25 -22.42
CA GLU A 144 -17.50 -15.11 -23.59
C GLU A 144 -17.22 -16.17 -24.67
N GLY A 145 -16.16 -16.97 -24.53
CA GLY A 145 -15.75 -17.94 -25.54
C GLY A 145 -15.18 -17.31 -26.82
N THR A 146 -14.76 -16.04 -26.77
CA THR A 146 -14.22 -15.28 -27.91
C THR A 146 -12.68 -15.23 -27.92
N ALA A 147 -12.03 -15.77 -26.90
CA ALA A 147 -10.57 -15.80 -26.80
C ALA A 147 -9.93 -16.53 -27.98
N ALA A 148 -8.96 -15.88 -28.63
CA ALA A 148 -8.15 -16.51 -29.66
C ALA A 148 -7.25 -17.62 -29.05
N PRO A 149 -6.96 -18.70 -29.79
CA PRO A 149 -5.93 -19.66 -29.39
C PRO A 149 -4.61 -18.92 -29.13
N LYS A 150 -3.92 -19.28 -28.05
CA LYS A 150 -2.55 -18.79 -27.86
C LYS A 150 -1.67 -19.36 -28.98
N PRO A 151 -0.82 -18.53 -29.62
CA PRO A 151 0.14 -19.01 -30.60
C PRO A 151 1.15 -19.99 -29.99
#